data_AF-A0A927RBS8-F1
#
_entry.id   AF-A0A927RBS8-F1
#
_cell.length_a   1.000
_cell.length_b   1.000
_cell.length_c   1.000
_cell.angle_alpha   90.00
_cell.angle_beta   90.00
_cell.angle_gamma   90.00
#
_symmetry.space_group_name_H-M   'P 1'
#
loop_
_entity.id
_entity.type
_entity.pdbx_description
1 polymer ?
#
loop_
_entity_poly.entity_id
_entity_poly.type
_entity_poly.pdbx_seq_one_letter_code
_entity_poly.pdbx_strand_id
1 'polypeptide(L)' 'MERHLIYAGVERDIFSEAAIDEIHQYTSGASRLINKLATHCLLFGSQNGYRIIDDRMVKKVIEGELA' A
#
# COMPACT_ATOMS: atom_id res chain seq x y z
N MET A 1 1.54 -4.91 -12.85
CA MET A 1 0.58 -3.99 -12.20
C MET A 1 0.01 -2.96 -13.17
N GLU A 2 0.87 -2.34 -13.97
CA GLU A 2 0.53 -1.24 -14.90
C GLU A 2 -0.76 -1.42 -15.74
N ARG A 3 -0.96 -2.58 -16.38
CA ARG A 3 -2.16 -2.83 -17.23
C ARG A 3 -3.49 -2.75 -16.48
N HIS A 4 -3.54 -3.17 -15.22
CA HIS A 4 -4.77 -3.10 -14.42
C HIS A 4 -5.05 -1.70 -13.91
N LEU A 5 -3.99 -0.92 -13.62
CA LEU A 5 -4.10 0.47 -13.20
C LEU A 5 -4.58 1.36 -14.37
N ILE A 6 -3.98 1.18 -15.56
CA ILE A 6 -4.41 1.88 -16.78
C ILE A 6 -5.88 1.58 -17.08
N TYR A 7 -6.31 0.32 -16.99
CA TYR A 7 -7.72 -0.06 -17.18
C TYR A 7 -8.65 0.63 -16.17
N ALA A 8 -8.19 0.81 -14.93
CA ALA A 8 -8.93 1.53 -13.89
C ALA A 8 -8.88 3.07 -14.02
N GLY A 9 -8.29 3.60 -15.09
CA GLY A 9 -8.13 5.05 -15.30
C GLY A 9 -7.06 5.69 -14.42
N VAL A 10 -6.19 4.87 -13.83
CA VAL A 10 -5.10 5.33 -12.97
C VAL A 10 -3.84 5.49 -13.81
N GLU A 11 -3.42 6.73 -14.03
CA GLU A 11 -2.24 7.09 -14.85
C GLU A 11 -0.91 7.10 -14.07
N ARG A 12 -0.97 6.85 -12.75
CA ARG A 12 0.18 6.95 -11.84
C ARG A 12 0.20 5.82 -10.82
N ASP A 13 1.37 5.44 -10.37
CA ASP A 13 1.50 4.41 -9.34
C ASP A 13 0.86 4.86 -8.01
N ILE A 14 0.20 3.90 -7.35
CA ILE A 14 -0.47 4.12 -6.07
C ILE A 14 0.49 3.87 -4.91
N PHE A 15 1.40 2.91 -5.07
CA PHE A 15 2.46 2.60 -4.11
C PHE A 15 3.81 2.95 -4.73
N SER A 16 4.68 3.57 -3.93
CA SER A 16 6.11 3.64 -4.28
C SER A 16 6.74 2.24 -4.25
N GLU A 17 7.85 2.07 -4.97
CA GLU A 17 8.62 0.82 -4.97
C GLU A 17 9.05 0.42 -3.55
N ALA A 18 9.56 1.38 -2.77
CA ALA A 18 9.94 1.16 -1.37
C ALA A 18 8.76 0.71 -0.49
N ALA A 19 7.54 1.21 -0.75
CA ALA A 19 6.35 0.76 -0.03
C ALA A 19 5.99 -0.70 -0.36
N ILE A 20 6.17 -1.13 -1.62
CA ILE A 20 5.95 -2.52 -2.04
C ILE A 20 6.94 -3.44 -1.33
N ASP A 21 8.22 -3.05 -1.27
CA ASP A 21 9.25 -3.81 -0.57
C ASP A 21 8.94 -3.95 0.92
N GLU A 22 8.52 -2.87 1.58
CA GLU A 22 8.15 -2.88 3.00
C GLU A 22 6.93 -3.78 3.27
N ILE A 23 5.91 -3.73 2.41
CA ILE A 23 4.75 -4.62 2.49
C ILE A 23 5.19 -6.08 2.35
N HIS A 24 6.06 -6.38 1.39
CA HIS A 24 6.55 -7.75 1.19
C HIS A 24 7.38 -8.23 2.39
N GLN A 25 8.25 -7.38 2.93
CA GLN A 25 9.07 -7.67 4.10
C GLN A 25 8.22 -7.96 5.34
N TYR A 26 7.23 -7.13 5.63
CA TYR A 26 6.34 -7.33 6.79
C TYR A 26 5.47 -8.59 6.64
N THR A 27 4.96 -8.83 5.44
CA THR A 27 3.99 -9.91 5.20
C THR A 27 4.64 -11.28 4.96
N SER A 28 5.96 -11.31 4.69
CA SER A 28 6.69 -12.50 4.23
C SER A 28 6.03 -13.20 3.03
N GLY A 29 5.37 -12.45 2.16
CA GLY A 29 4.69 -12.98 0.97
C GLY A 29 3.30 -13.58 1.21
N ALA A 30 2.75 -13.53 2.43
CA ALA A 30 1.45 -14.11 2.72
C ALA A 30 0.30 -13.31 2.08
N SER A 31 -0.33 -13.85 1.03
CA SER A 31 -1.32 -13.14 0.19
C SER A 31 -2.46 -12.48 0.98
N ARG A 32 -2.98 -13.16 2.02
CA ARG A 32 -4.04 -12.61 2.87
C ARG A 32 -3.57 -11.39 3.66
N LEU A 33 -2.33 -11.43 4.16
CA LEU A 33 -1.76 -10.34 4.95
C LEU A 33 -1.37 -9.16 4.06
N ILE A 34 -0.85 -9.43 2.86
CA ILE A 34 -0.60 -8.42 1.81
C ILE A 34 -1.89 -7.65 1.51
N ASN A 35 -2.98 -8.36 1.20
CA ASN A 35 -4.26 -7.72 0.88
C ASN A 35 -4.79 -6.90 2.06
N LYS A 36 -4.65 -7.41 3.29
CA LYS A 36 -5.07 -6.67 4.49
C LYS A 36 -4.26 -5.39 4.63
N LEU A 37 -2.94 -5.47 4.65
CA LEU A 37 -2.06 -4.30 4.83
C LEU A 37 -2.25 -3.28 3.70
N ALA A 38 -2.32 -3.72 2.44
CA ALA A 38 -2.54 -2.84 1.30
C ALA A 38 -3.88 -2.10 1.40
N THR A 39 -4.96 -2.78 1.80
CA THR A 39 -6.28 -2.16 1.99
C THR A 39 -6.22 -1.06 3.06
N HIS A 40 -5.58 -1.34 4.19
CA HIS A 40 -5.42 -0.37 5.28
C HIS A 40 -4.57 0.84 4.82
N CYS A 41 -3.49 0.60 4.07
CA CYS A 41 -2.67 1.68 3.50
C CYS A 41 -3.46 2.57 2.53
N LEU A 42 -4.29 1.97 1.67
CA LEU A 42 -5.14 2.71 0.74
C LEU A 42 -6.18 3.57 1.47
N LEU A 43 -6.82 3.02 2.51
CA LEU A 43 -7.78 3.75 3.34
C LEU A 43 -7.11 4.90 4.08
N PHE A 44 -5.94 4.67 4.67
CA PHE A 44 -5.16 5.70 5.34
C PHE A 44 -4.75 6.81 4.36
N GLY A 45 -4.23 6.45 3.19
CA GLY A 45 -3.85 7.40 2.14
C GLY A 45 -5.03 8.25 1.67
N SER A 46 -6.18 7.62 1.42
CA SER A 46 -7.39 8.32 0.99
C SER A 46 -7.91 9.30 2.05
N GLN A 47 -7.89 8.93 3.33
CA GLN A 47 -8.35 9.79 4.42
C GLN A 47 -7.48 11.04 4.60
N ASN A 48 -6.17 10.90 4.37
CA ASN A 48 -5.21 11.99 4.52
C ASN A 48 -4.95 12.77 3.22
N GLY A 49 -5.60 12.41 2.11
CA GLY A 49 -5.44 13.07 0.81
C GLY A 49 -4.09 12.79 0.13
N TYR A 50 -3.38 11.73 0.53
CA TYR A 50 -2.13 11.34 -0.13
C TYR A 50 -2.40 10.71 -1.49
N ARG A 51 -1.59 11.10 -2.48
CA ARG A 51 -1.71 10.60 -3.86
C ARG A 51 -0.87 9.35 -4.12
N ILE A 52 0.19 9.14 -3.35
CA ILE A 52 1.13 8.01 -3.43
C ILE A 52 1.37 7.52 -2.00
N ILE A 53 1.33 6.20 -1.79
CA ILE A 53 1.70 5.55 -0.55
C ILE A 53 3.22 5.29 -0.54
N ASP A 54 3.92 5.86 0.45
CA ASP A 54 5.35 5.63 0.69
C ASP A 54 5.62 4.60 1.82
N ASP A 55 6.88 4.23 1.99
CA ASP A 55 7.32 3.28 3.02
C ASP A 55 7.00 3.74 4.45
N ARG A 56 7.06 5.06 4.68
CA ARG A 56 6.79 5.66 6.00
C ARG A 56 5.32 5.52 6.37
N MET A 57 4.42 5.68 5.40
CA MET A 57 2.99 5.46 5.58
C MET A 57 2.70 3.99 5.87
N VAL A 58 3.34 3.05 5.17
CA VAL A 58 3.19 1.61 5.43
C VAL A 58 3.60 1.28 6.86
N LYS A 59 4.75 1.78 7.33
CA LYS A 59 5.22 1.60 8.72
C LYS A 59 4.22 2.14 9.75
N LYS A 60 3.67 3.33 9.52
CA LYS A 60 2.64 3.91 10.41
C LYS A 60 1.38 3.03 10.47
N VAL A 61 0.94 2.48 9.35
CA VAL A 61 -0.24 1.60 9.31
C VAL A 61 0.04 0.29 10.03
N ILE A 62 1.25 -0.27 9.89
CA ILE A 62 1.70 -1.45 10.64
C ILE A 62 1.65 -1.18 12.15
N GLU A 63 2.22 -0.06 12.59
CA GLU A 63 2.26 0.33 14.01
C GLU A 63 0.88 0.65 14.60
N GLY A 64 -0.02 1.24 13.80
CA GLY A 64 -1.32 1.73 14.27
C GLY A 64 -2.48 0.74 14.16
N GLU A 65 -2.53 -0.07 13.09
CA GLU A 65 -3.70 -0.91 12.78
C GLU A 65 -3.44 -2.42 12.85
N LEU A 66 -2.17 -2.83 13.00
CA LEU A 66 -1.73 -4.23 13.01
C LEU A 66 -0.87 -4.61 14.23
N ALA A 67 -0.81 -3.74 15.25
CA ALA A 67 -0.23 -4.05 16.56
C ALA A 67 -1.09 -5.05 17.36
#